data_AF-A0A947S4M5-F1
#
_entry.id   AF-A0A947S4M5-F1
#
_cell.length_a   1.000
_cell.length_b   1.000
_cell.length_c   1.000
_cell.angle_alpha   90.00
_cell.angle_beta   90.00
_cell.angle_gamma   90.00
#
_symmetry.space_group_name_H-M   'P 1'
#
loop_
_entity.id
_entity.type
_entity.pdbx_description
1 polymer ?
#
loop_
_entity_poly.entity_id
_entity_poly.type
_entity_poly.pdbx_seq_one_letter_code
_entity_poly.pdbx_strand_id
1 'polypeptide(L)' 'MLWMGFVFLMMLVNIAGMVFWIFMIIDAAKRKYKTENDQLLWILVVVLTGWIGALIYYFMVKRKEDKLNEDNK' A
#
# COMPACT_ATOMS: atom_id res chain seq x y z
N MET A 1 -7.83 -18.18 31.12
CA MET A 1 -9.00 -17.58 30.43
C MET A 1 -8.63 -16.37 29.56
N LEU A 2 -7.77 -15.44 30.02
CA LEU A 2 -7.34 -14.26 29.24
C LEU A 2 -6.62 -14.57 27.91
N TRP A 3 -5.90 -15.68 27.83
CA TRP A 3 -5.17 -16.10 26.62
C TRP A 3 -6.09 -16.34 25.41
N MET A 4 -7.28 -16.89 25.62
CA MET A 4 -8.24 -17.14 24.52
C MET A 4 -8.79 -15.82 23.93
N GLY A 5 -9.01 -14.80 24.77
CA GLY A 5 -9.48 -13.49 24.31
C GLY A 5 -8.45 -12.77 23.45
N PHE A 6 -7.18 -12.83 23.82
CA PHE A 6 -6.09 -12.22 23.05
C PHE A 6 -5.93 -12.84 21.66
N VAL A 7 -6.04 -14.18 21.55
CA VAL A 7 -5.97 -14.88 20.27
C VAL A 7 -7.14 -14.50 19.36
N PHE A 8 -8.35 -14.38 19.91
CA PHE A 8 -9.53 -13.97 19.15
C PHE A 8 -9.40 -12.54 18.60
N LEU A 9 -8.83 -11.63 19.40
CA LEU A 9 -8.57 -10.25 19.00
C LEU A 9 -7.51 -10.17 17.88
N MET A 10 -6.42 -10.93 18.01
CA MET A 10 -5.37 -11.05 16.99
C MET A 10 -5.89 -11.63 15.67
N MET A 11 -6.80 -12.61 15.74
CA MET A 11 -7.43 -13.21 14.56
C MET A 11 -8.32 -12.19 13.83
N LEU A 12 -9.10 -11.39 14.57
CA LEU A 12 -9.90 -10.31 13.97
C LEU A 12 -9.03 -9.26 13.29
N VAL A 13 -7.93 -8.85 13.92
CA VAL A 13 -6.98 -7.88 13.36
C VAL A 13 -6.30 -8.43 12.10
N ASN A 14 -5.97 -9.72 12.08
CA ASN A 14 -5.39 -10.36 10.89
C ASN A 14 -6.38 -10.35 9.72
N ILE A 15 -7.64 -10.72 9.97
CA ILE A 15 -8.69 -10.74 8.94
C ILE A 15 -8.94 -9.31 8.42
N ALA A 16 -9.08 -8.34 9.33
CA ALA A 16 -9.22 -6.94 8.96
C ALA A 16 -7.99 -6.43 8.19
N GLY A 17 -6.79 -6.85 8.58
CA GLY A 17 -5.53 -6.53 7.89
C GLY A 17 -5.46 -7.10 6.47
N MET A 18 -5.94 -8.32 6.24
CA MET A 18 -6.03 -8.91 4.90
C MET A 18 -7.06 -8.19 4.02
N VAL A 19 -8.25 -7.90 4.57
CA VAL A 19 -9.30 -7.18 3.82
C VAL A 19 -8.83 -5.77 3.47
N PHE A 20 -8.21 -5.07 4.43
CA PHE A 20 -7.63 -3.75 4.21
C PHE A 20 -6.50 -3.77 3.18
N TRP A 21 -5.67 -4.82 3.19
CA TRP A 21 -4.61 -4.99 2.20
C TRP A 21 -5.15 -5.17 0.78
N ILE A 22 -6.16 -6.02 0.61
CA ILE A 22 -6.85 -6.20 -0.69
C ILE A 22 -7.49 -4.88 -1.15
N PHE A 23 -8.09 -4.12 -0.23
CA PHE A 23 -8.68 -2.82 -0.53
C PHE A 23 -7.63 -1.82 -1.04
N MET A 24 -6.42 -1.81 -0.48
CA MET A 24 -5.30 -0.98 -0.96
C MET A 24 -4.80 -1.40 -2.34
N ILE A 25 -4.83 -2.68 -2.68
CA ILE A 25 -4.52 -3.15 -4.05
C ILE A 25 -5.57 -2.61 -5.04
N ILE A 26 -6.85 -2.62 -4.66
CA ILE A 26 -7.93 -2.07 -5.49
C ILE A 26 -7.79 -0.56 -5.68
N ASP A 27 -7.42 0.18 -4.62
CA ASP A 27 -7.19 1.63 -4.71
C ASP A 27 -5.99 1.96 -5.62
N ALA A 28 -4.89 1.19 -5.47
CA ALA A 28 -3.73 1.28 -6.35
C ALA A 28 -4.08 0.94 -7.81
N ALA A 29 -4.98 -0.02 -8.05
CA ALA A 29 -5.45 -0.36 -9.39
C ALA A 29 -6.42 0.67 -9.98
N LYS A 30 -7.23 1.33 -9.15
CA LYS A 30 -8.18 2.37 -9.56
C LYS A 30 -7.53 3.72 -9.83
N ARG A 31 -6.40 4.04 -9.19
CA ARG A 31 -5.63 5.25 -9.52
C ARG A 31 -5.09 5.12 -10.95
N LYS A 32 -5.58 5.98 -11.84
CA LYS A 32 -4.96 6.19 -13.15
C LYS A 32 -3.64 6.94 -12.94
N TYR A 33 -2.53 6.22 -12.98
CA TYR A 33 -1.21 6.83 -13.10
C TYR A 33 -1.04 7.34 -14.53
N LYS A 34 -0.29 8.43 -14.72
CA LYS A 34 -0.02 9.01 -16.05
C LYS A 34 0.75 8.05 -16.98
N THR A 35 1.37 7.00 -16.42
CA THR A 35 2.19 6.03 -17.14
C THR A 35 1.79 4.63 -16.67
N GLU A 36 1.44 3.72 -17.60
CA GLU A 36 1.07 2.33 -17.31
C GLU A 36 2.13 1.61 -16.45
N ASN A 37 3.40 1.92 -16.69
CA ASN A 37 4.52 1.30 -15.96
C ASN A 37 4.52 1.65 -14.47
N ASP A 38 4.11 2.88 -14.10
CA ASP A 38 4.01 3.29 -12.69
C ASP A 38 2.82 2.60 -12.00
N GLN A 39 1.73 2.36 -12.71
CA GLN A 39 0.58 1.62 -12.18
C GLN A 39 0.94 0.17 -11.85
N LEU A 40 1.65 -0.50 -12.77
CA LEU A 40 2.06 -1.88 -12.58
C LEU A 40 3.09 -2.02 -11.43
N LEU A 41 4.05 -1.08 -11.35
CA LEU A 41 5.06 -1.05 -10.30
C LEU A 41 4.43 -0.84 -8.91
N TRP A 42 3.41 0.02 -8.80
CA TRP A 42 2.70 0.24 -7.54
C TRP A 42 1.89 -0.97 -7.08
N ILE A 43 1.19 -1.64 -8.00
CA ILE A 43 0.51 -2.91 -7.70
C ILE A 43 1.52 -3.96 -7.22
N LEU A 44 2.66 -4.09 -7.92
CA LEU A 44 3.66 -5.10 -7.60
C LEU A 44 4.31 -4.87 -6.23
N VAL A 45 4.61 -3.61 -5.88
CA VAL A 45 5.12 -3.23 -4.55
C VAL A 45 4.07 -3.49 -3.47
N VAL A 46 2.81 -3.14 -3.66
CA VAL A 46 1.76 -3.38 -2.64
C VAL A 46 1.52 -4.88 -2.44
N VAL A 47 1.56 -5.68 -3.52
CA VAL A 47 1.41 -7.14 -3.48
C VAL A 47 2.62 -7.86 -2.86
N LEU A 48 3.85 -7.43 -3.16
CA LEU A 48 5.04 -8.06 -2.60
C LEU A 48 5.35 -7.64 -1.16
N THR A 49 5.01 -6.41 -0.79
CA THR A 49 5.45 -5.84 0.50
C THR A 49 4.33 -5.76 1.55
N GLY A 50 3.07 -6.08 1.21
CA GLY A 50 2.00 -6.12 2.20
C GLY A 50 1.75 -4.74 2.84
N TRP A 51 1.71 -4.72 4.17
CA TRP A 51 1.63 -3.49 4.97
C TRP A 51 2.79 -2.51 4.72
N ILE A 52 3.98 -3.01 4.39
CA ILE A 52 5.18 -2.18 4.15
C ILE A 52 5.03 -1.41 2.82
N GLY A 53 4.25 -1.93 1.86
CA GLY A 53 4.03 -1.31 0.56
C GLY A 53 3.35 0.06 0.67
N ALA A 54 2.46 0.24 1.65
CA ALA A 54 1.79 1.52 1.91
C ALA A 54 2.75 2.58 2.48
N LEU A 55 3.70 2.18 3.33
CA LEU A 55 4.74 3.07 3.87
C LEU A 55 5.70 3.52 2.76
N ILE A 56 6.10 2.60 1.89
CA ILE A 56 6.91 2.90 0.71
C ILE A 56 6.12 3.79 -0.26
N TYR A 57 4.81 3.58 -0.42
CA TYR A 57 3.91 4.48 -1.17
C TYR A 57 4.05 5.92 -0.75
N TYR A 58 3.85 6.15 0.54
CA TYR A 58 3.92 7.48 1.09
C TYR A 58 5.29 8.14 0.88
N PHE A 59 6.38 7.38 1.05
CA PHE A 59 7.75 7.91 0.91
C PHE A 59 8.17 8.16 -0.55
N MET A 60 7.77 7.28 -1.47
CA MET A 60 8.27 7.29 -2.84
C MET A 60 7.44 8.20 -3.76
N VAL A 61 6.12 8.28 -3.56
CA VAL A 61 5.26 9.24 -4.30
C VAL A 61 5.63 10.68 -3.94
N LYS A 62 5.84 10.97 -2.65
CA LYS A 62 6.22 12.32 -2.19
C LYS A 62 7.57 12.78 -2.75
N ARG A 63 8.52 11.86 -2.95
CA ARG A 63 9.83 12.16 -3.57
C ARG A 63 9.79 12.35 -5.08
N LYS A 64 8.81 11.76 -5.78
CA LYS A 64 8.69 11.90 -7.24
C LYS A 64 8.18 13.29 -7.65
N GLU A 65 7.35 13.94 -6.82
CA GLU A 65 6.89 15.32 -7.06
C GLU A 65 8.04 16.33 -7.01
N ASP A 66 9.00 16.17 -6.10
CA ASP A 66 10.14 17.09 -5.97
C ASP A 66 11.04 17.07 -7.21
N LYS A 67 11.22 15.89 -7.83
CA LYS A 67 12.09 15.70 -9.00
C LYS A 67 11.50 16.26 -10.31
N LEU A 68 10.17 16.21 -10.46
CA LEU A 68 9.48 16.70 -11.66
C LEU A 68 9.46 18.23 -11.77
N ASN A 69 9.55 18.93 -10.63
CA ASN A 69 9.64 20.38 -10.57
C ASN A 69 11.07 20.92 -10.70
N GLU A 70 12.10 20.10 -10.46
CA GLU A 70 13.51 20.48 -10.71
C GLU A 70 13.91 20.33 -12.18
N ASP A 71 13.38 19.36 -12.91
CA ASP A 71 13.68 19.16 -14.35
C ASP A 71 12.97 20.19 -15.26
N ASN A 72 11.86 20.79 -14.80
CA ASN A 72 11.12 21.84 -15.52
C ASN A 72 11.63 23.27 -15.23
N LYS A 73 12.78 23.43 -14.58
CA LYS A 73 13.34 24.73 -14.18
C LYS A 73 14.69 24.98 -14.85
#